data_AF-A0A8J7XJT6-F1
#
_entry.id   AF-A0A8J7XJT6-F1
#
_cell.length_a   1.000
_cell.length_b   1.000
_cell.length_c   1.000
_cell.angle_alpha   90.00
_cell.angle_beta   90.00
_cell.angle_gamma   90.00
#
_symmetry.space_group_name_H-M   'P 1'
#
loop_
_entity.id
_entity.type
_entity.pdbx_description
1 polymer ?
#
loop_
_entity_poly.entity_id
_entity_poly.type
_entity_poly.pdbx_seq_one_letter_code
_entity_poly.pdbx_strand_id
1 'polypeptide(L)'
;MYTEKLKESVGGVLGSFVLKNGEIVESDVEEGIQFLVQSILYLEEVVRESKRDLKQVAVSGGKACLCVTFYLDYIVCVKLTPAANTHLLNLMIKRILESAEKELPKKTSSLEEQVPFFDRSKDDVIPNVPVYARQVLEFVDGKRTIRDIIEVSHLPREVVLDVILSYRRSSVLHYRD
;
A
#
# COMPACT_ATOMS: atom_id res chain seq x y z
N MET A 1 19.31 0.99 0.95
CA MET A 1 19.34 0.22 2.20
C MET A 1 18.85 1.09 3.34
N TYR A 2 17.66 0.76 3.83
CA TYR A 2 16.98 1.38 4.95
C TYR A 2 17.52 0.89 6.30
N THR A 3 17.89 -0.39 6.41
CA THR A 3 18.32 -1.02 7.67
C THR A 3 19.71 -0.53 8.09
N GLU A 4 20.64 -0.41 7.15
CA GLU A 4 21.96 0.20 7.38
C GLU A 4 21.87 1.65 7.84
N LYS A 5 21.07 2.47 7.15
CA LYS A 5 20.86 3.88 7.53
C LYS A 5 20.30 4.01 8.94
N LEU A 6 19.40 3.11 9.36
CA LEU A 6 18.86 3.11 10.73
C LEU A 6 19.93 2.76 11.76
N LYS A 7 20.75 1.74 11.51
CA LYS A 7 21.86 1.35 12.39
C LYS A 7 22.92 2.44 12.54
N GLU A 8 23.28 3.10 11.44
CA GLU A 8 24.28 4.18 11.45
C GLU A 8 23.76 5.44 12.15
N SER A 9 22.46 5.74 12.02
CA SER A 9 21.89 7.00 12.50
C SER A 9 21.35 6.93 13.93
N VAL A 10 21.02 5.73 14.42
CA VAL A 10 20.39 5.54 15.74
C VAL A 10 21.22 4.59 16.58
N GLY A 11 21.90 5.14 17.58
CA GLY A 11 22.63 4.35 18.57
C GLY A 11 21.70 3.37 19.31
N GLY A 12 22.14 2.12 19.41
CA GLY A 12 21.40 1.08 20.12
C GLY A 12 20.41 0.30 19.27
N VAL A 13 20.40 0.45 17.94
CA VAL A 13 19.70 -0.46 17.02
C VAL A 13 20.46 -1.78 16.93
N LEU A 14 19.80 -2.88 17.28
CA LEU A 14 20.35 -4.24 17.26
C LEU A 14 20.03 -4.94 15.94
N GLY A 15 18.89 -4.60 15.33
CA GLY A 15 18.47 -5.14 14.05
C GLY A 15 17.17 -4.49 13.58
N SER A 16 16.84 -4.66 12.33
CA SER A 16 15.68 -4.12 11.67
C SER A 16 15.33 -4.92 10.42
N PHE A 17 14.04 -4.90 10.09
CA PHE A 17 13.56 -5.35 8.80
C PHE A 17 12.45 -4.44 8.32
N VAL A 18 12.26 -4.43 7.01
CA VAL A 18 11.26 -3.65 6.31
C VAL A 18 10.39 -4.61 5.51
N LEU A 19 9.08 -4.46 5.69
CA LEU A 19 8.07 -5.08 4.84
C LEU A 19 7.54 -4.05 3.86
N LYS A 20 7.20 -4.50 2.65
CA LYS A 20 6.40 -3.77 1.68
C LYS A 20 5.31 -4.69 1.15
N ASN A 21 4.05 -4.29 1.23
CA ASN A 21 2.91 -5.13 0.84
C ASN A 21 2.92 -6.53 1.48
N GLY A 22 3.38 -6.61 2.73
CA GLY A 22 3.46 -7.87 3.49
C GLY A 22 4.71 -8.72 3.21
N GLU A 23 5.56 -8.35 2.26
CA GLU A 23 6.79 -9.09 1.93
C GLU A 23 8.03 -8.40 2.49
N ILE A 24 9.02 -9.19 2.93
CA ILE A 24 10.30 -8.65 3.42
C ILE A 24 11.09 -8.11 2.22
N VAL A 25 11.32 -6.80 2.21
CA VAL A 25 12.15 -6.14 1.18
C VAL A 25 13.58 -5.89 1.64
N GLU A 26 13.79 -5.81 2.96
CA GLU A 26 15.12 -5.62 3.54
C GLU A 26 15.14 -6.18 4.97
N SER A 27 16.21 -6.86 5.37
CA SER A 27 16.36 -7.39 6.72
C SER A 27 17.82 -7.53 7.07
N ASP A 28 18.17 -7.23 8.31
CA ASP A 28 19.45 -7.56 8.93
C ASP A 28 19.29 -8.51 10.13
N VAL A 29 18.10 -9.12 10.26
CA VAL A 29 17.73 -10.05 11.33
C VAL A 29 17.71 -11.46 10.74
N GLU A 30 18.57 -12.33 11.26
CA GLU A 30 18.85 -13.65 10.67
C GLU A 30 17.84 -14.76 11.06
N GLU A 31 17.25 -14.72 12.26
CA GLU A 31 16.44 -15.83 12.78
C GLU A 31 15.03 -15.41 13.24
N GLY A 32 14.04 -16.28 13.02
CA GLY A 32 12.68 -16.13 13.57
C GLY A 32 11.82 -15.02 12.95
N ILE A 33 12.32 -14.34 11.91
CA ILE A 33 11.64 -13.20 11.30
C ILE A 33 10.26 -13.55 10.74
N GLN A 34 10.10 -14.73 10.13
CA GLN A 34 8.83 -15.14 9.51
C GLN A 34 7.68 -15.21 10.53
N PHE A 35 7.95 -15.74 11.73
CA PHE A 35 6.94 -15.80 12.79
C PHE A 35 6.55 -14.40 13.28
N LEU A 36 7.53 -13.51 13.42
CA LEU A 36 7.30 -12.13 13.83
C LEU A 36 6.49 -11.37 12.77
N VAL A 37 6.82 -11.57 11.49
CA VAL A 37 6.10 -10.98 10.35
C VAL A 37 4.65 -11.43 10.33
N GLN A 38 4.39 -12.74 10.44
CA GLN A 38 3.02 -13.26 10.50
C GLN A 38 2.24 -12.66 11.65
N SER A 39 2.86 -12.53 12.83
CA SER A 39 2.22 -11.94 14.02
C SER A 39 1.89 -10.45 13.83
N ILE A 40 2.80 -9.69 13.20
CA ILE A 40 2.60 -8.27 12.91
C ILE A 40 1.50 -8.06 11.87
N LEU A 41 1.49 -8.84 10.80
CA LEU A 41 0.47 -8.75 9.74
C LEU A 41 -0.91 -9.12 10.28
N TYR A 42 -1.01 -10.17 11.10
CA TYR A 42 -2.25 -10.54 11.77
C TYR A 42 -2.76 -9.41 12.68
N LEU A 43 -1.87 -8.78 13.47
CA LEU A 43 -2.24 -7.66 14.31
C LEU A 43 -2.75 -6.46 13.49
N GLU A 44 -2.09 -6.16 12.37
CA GLU A 44 -2.52 -5.09 11.46
C GLU A 44 -3.91 -5.38 10.89
N GLU A 45 -4.16 -6.62 10.45
CA GLU A 45 -5.44 -7.07 9.91
C GLU A 45 -6.57 -6.91 10.93
N VAL A 46 -6.38 -7.41 12.15
CA VAL A 46 -7.36 -7.30 13.24
C VAL A 46 -7.69 -5.84 13.59
N VAL A 47 -6.68 -4.96 13.61
CA VAL A 47 -6.91 -3.53 13.89
C VAL A 47 -7.65 -2.87 12.71
N ARG A 48 -7.32 -3.24 11.47
CA ARG A 48 -7.97 -2.72 10.26
C ARG A 48 -9.45 -3.11 10.19
N GLU A 49 -9.80 -4.33 10.58
CA GLU A 49 -11.21 -4.77 10.69
C GLU A 49 -12.03 -3.87 11.61
N SER A 50 -11.40 -3.30 12.65
CA SER A 50 -12.02 -2.34 13.57
C SER A 50 -12.17 -0.91 13.01
N LYS A 51 -11.84 -0.70 11.73
CA LYS A 51 -11.81 0.62 11.03
C LYS A 51 -10.89 1.64 11.72
N ARG A 52 -9.81 1.16 12.34
CA ARG A 52 -8.78 2.01 12.95
C ARG A 52 -7.45 1.79 12.24
N ASP A 53 -6.62 2.82 12.25
CA ASP A 53 -5.28 2.75 11.70
C ASP A 53 -4.27 2.47 12.82
N LEU A 54 -3.49 1.41 12.63
CA LEU A 54 -2.34 1.11 13.47
C LEU A 54 -1.16 1.94 12.99
N LYS A 55 -0.63 2.83 13.84
CA LYS A 55 0.54 3.67 13.48
C LYS A 55 1.85 3.09 13.99
N GLN A 56 1.83 2.59 15.22
CA GLN A 56 3.01 2.08 15.88
C GLN A 56 2.65 1.08 16.97
N VAL A 57 3.48 0.07 17.13
CA VAL A 57 3.48 -0.88 18.25
C VAL A 57 4.87 -0.88 18.85
N ALA A 58 4.94 -0.70 20.16
CA ALA A 58 6.19 -0.78 20.91
C ALA A 58 6.08 -1.85 21.99
N VAL A 59 7.05 -2.76 22.03
CA VAL A 59 7.16 -3.81 23.03
C VAL A 59 8.46 -3.58 23.80
N SER A 60 8.34 -3.26 25.09
CA SER A 60 9.48 -3.05 25.97
C SER A 60 9.80 -4.33 26.74
N GLY A 61 11.00 -4.88 26.53
CA GLY A 61 11.54 -5.99 27.29
C GLY A 61 12.76 -5.57 28.11
N GLY A 62 13.12 -6.36 29.11
CA GLY A 62 14.26 -6.04 30.00
C GLY A 62 15.62 -6.03 29.31
N LYS A 63 15.78 -6.75 28.18
CA LYS A 63 17.05 -6.84 27.43
C LYS A 63 17.00 -6.13 26.08
N ALA A 64 15.83 -5.99 25.49
CA ALA A 64 15.63 -5.39 24.19
C ALA A 64 14.21 -4.86 24.08
N CYS A 65 14.05 -3.83 23.26
CA CYS A 65 12.78 -3.28 22.85
C CYS A 65 12.53 -3.64 21.38
N LEU A 66 11.27 -3.76 21.01
CA LEU A 66 10.82 -3.89 19.63
C LEU A 66 9.95 -2.68 19.30
N CYS A 67 10.22 -2.02 18.19
CA CYS A 67 9.40 -0.93 17.68
C CYS A 67 8.96 -1.28 16.25
N VAL A 68 7.66 -1.33 16.03
CA VAL A 68 7.05 -1.60 14.73
C VAL A 68 6.28 -0.34 14.31
N THR A 69 6.67 0.25 13.20
CA THR A 69 6.04 1.46 12.64
C THR A 69 5.37 1.11 11.33
N PHE A 70 4.11 1.53 11.19
CA PHE A 70 3.28 1.28 10.01
C PHE A 70 3.13 2.59 9.23
N TYR A 71 3.39 2.56 7.92
CA TYR A 71 3.33 3.73 7.06
C TYR A 71 2.98 3.32 5.63
N LEU A 72 1.76 3.67 5.19
CA LEU A 72 1.24 3.29 3.87
C LEU A 72 1.35 1.77 3.64
N ASP A 73 2.07 1.34 2.60
CA ASP A 73 2.35 -0.05 2.26
C ASP A 73 3.60 -0.62 2.94
N TYR A 74 4.26 0.17 3.78
CA TYR A 74 5.49 -0.20 4.49
C TYR A 74 5.27 -0.49 5.96
N ILE A 75 5.98 -1.49 6.46
CA ILE A 75 6.11 -1.77 7.90
C ILE A 75 7.59 -1.83 8.23
N VAL A 76 8.05 -0.98 9.15
CA VAL A 76 9.43 -0.97 9.61
C VAL A 76 9.48 -1.50 11.02
N CYS A 77 10.15 -2.63 11.21
CA CYS A 77 10.36 -3.23 12.52
C CYS A 77 11.81 -3.05 12.92
N VAL A 78 12.06 -2.56 14.13
CA VAL A 78 13.39 -2.28 14.66
C VAL A 78 13.52 -2.85 16.06
N LYS A 79 14.52 -3.69 16.25
CA LYS A 79 14.97 -4.24 17.54
C LYS A 79 16.01 -3.30 18.11
N LEU A 80 15.80 -2.86 19.35
CA LEU A 80 16.57 -1.82 20.01
C LEU A 80 17.10 -2.32 21.36
N THR A 81 18.16 -1.72 21.86
CA THR A 81 18.48 -1.73 23.29
C THR A 81 17.48 -0.87 24.07
N PRO A 82 17.28 -1.12 25.39
CA PRO A 82 16.40 -0.29 26.22
C PRO A 82 16.83 1.19 26.31
N ALA A 83 18.11 1.49 26.07
CA ALA A 83 18.66 2.84 26.11
C ALA A 83 18.59 3.58 24.77
N ALA A 84 18.08 2.95 23.71
CA ALA A 84 18.02 3.54 22.39
C ALA A 84 17.09 4.78 22.36
N ASN A 85 17.49 5.81 21.62
CA ASN A 85 16.69 7.03 21.48
C ASN A 85 15.52 6.79 20.51
N THR A 86 14.35 6.47 21.06
CA THR A 86 13.13 6.17 20.29
C THR A 86 12.58 7.39 19.54
N HIS A 87 12.79 8.60 20.03
CA HIS A 87 12.39 9.83 19.32
C HIS A 87 13.21 10.02 18.04
N LEU A 88 14.54 9.84 18.14
CA LEU A 88 15.42 9.89 16.96
C LEU A 88 15.08 8.76 15.99
N LEU A 89 14.79 7.55 16.49
CA LEU A 89 14.34 6.43 15.67
C LEU A 89 13.10 6.80 14.84
N ASN A 90 12.06 7.34 15.48
CA ASN A 90 10.83 7.71 14.80
C ASN A 90 11.08 8.77 13.71
N LEU A 91 11.93 9.77 13.99
CA LEU A 91 12.31 10.79 13.01
C LEU A 91 13.05 10.18 11.82
N MET A 92 13.98 9.26 12.08
CA MET A 92 14.76 8.60 11.03
C MET A 92 13.89 7.67 10.18
N ILE A 93 13.02 6.86 10.80
CA ILE A 93 12.06 6.02 10.07
C ILE A 93 11.18 6.89 9.18
N LYS A 94 10.61 7.98 9.71
CA LYS A 94 9.79 8.91 8.93
C LYS A 94 10.56 9.48 7.73
N ARG A 95 11.78 9.99 7.96
CA ARG A 95 12.63 10.55 6.88
C ARG A 95 12.96 9.51 5.81
N ILE A 96 13.26 8.29 6.24
CA ILE A 96 13.56 7.17 5.34
C ILE A 96 12.36 6.83 4.46
N LEU A 97 11.17 6.74 5.06
CA LEU A 97 9.94 6.38 4.35
C LEU A 97 9.42 7.52 3.47
N GLU A 98 9.57 8.78 3.89
CA GLU A 98 9.29 9.96 3.05
C GLU A 98 10.25 10.04 1.85
N SER A 99 11.51 9.62 2.02
CA SER A 99 12.46 9.50 0.90
C SER A 99 12.11 8.34 -0.02
N ALA A 100 11.65 7.21 0.52
CA ALA A 100 11.14 6.08 -0.27
C ALA A 100 9.91 6.49 -1.10
N GLU A 101 9.03 7.33 -0.53
CA GLU A 101 7.88 7.90 -1.21
C GLU A 101 8.28 8.82 -2.39
N LYS A 102 9.45 9.47 -2.29
CA LYS A 102 10.03 10.32 -3.36
C LYS A 102 10.84 9.54 -4.41
N GLU A 103 11.43 8.40 -4.04
CA GLU A 103 12.20 7.51 -4.93
C GLU A 103 11.35 6.44 -5.60
N LEU A 104 10.09 6.27 -5.18
CA LEU A 104 9.09 5.68 -6.07
C LEU A 104 9.14 6.51 -7.37
N PRO A 105 9.44 5.92 -8.55
CA PRO A 105 8.79 6.47 -9.71
C PRO A 105 7.31 6.51 -9.32
N LYS A 106 6.63 7.63 -9.56
CA LYS A 106 5.17 7.64 -9.68
C LYS A 106 4.83 6.59 -10.76
N LYS A 107 4.76 5.34 -10.34
CA LYS A 107 4.48 4.14 -11.12
C LYS A 107 3.46 3.32 -10.35
N THR A 108 2.53 4.02 -9.73
CA THR A 108 1.18 3.89 -10.23
C THR A 108 0.91 5.21 -10.93
N SER A 109 0.65 5.18 -12.24
CA SER A 109 -0.44 6.04 -12.73
C SER A 109 -1.56 5.77 -11.74
N SER A 110 -1.94 6.80 -10.97
CA SER A 110 -3.06 6.65 -10.03
C SER A 110 -4.18 5.92 -10.77
N LEU A 111 -4.95 5.05 -10.13
CA LEU A 111 -6.01 4.30 -10.81
C LEU A 111 -6.83 5.23 -11.74
N GLU A 112 -7.02 6.48 -11.31
CA GLU A 112 -7.63 7.58 -12.04
C GLU A 112 -6.91 8.03 -13.33
N GLU A 113 -5.59 7.92 -13.43
CA GLU A 113 -4.79 8.23 -14.63
C GLU A 113 -4.71 7.06 -15.62
N GLN A 114 -5.22 5.88 -15.28
CA GLN A 114 -5.23 4.73 -16.19
C GLN A 114 -6.34 4.87 -17.23
N VAL A 115 -6.06 4.39 -18.45
CA VAL A 115 -7.00 4.44 -19.58
C VAL A 115 -7.63 3.06 -19.76
N PRO A 116 -8.87 2.84 -19.27
CA PRO A 116 -9.59 1.59 -19.45
C PRO A 116 -9.99 1.41 -20.91
N PHE A 117 -9.88 0.19 -21.40
CA PHE A 117 -10.39 -0.23 -22.70
C PHE A 117 -11.03 -1.61 -22.62
N PHE A 118 -11.99 -1.89 -23.51
CA PHE A 118 -12.62 -3.20 -23.59
C PHE A 118 -11.73 -4.20 -24.33
N ASP A 119 -11.64 -5.41 -23.80
CA ASP A 119 -10.99 -6.54 -24.50
C ASP A 119 -11.77 -6.97 -25.75
N ARG A 120 -13.09 -6.76 -25.73
CA ARG A 120 -14.05 -7.17 -26.77
C ARG A 120 -14.84 -5.97 -27.28
N SER A 121 -15.61 -6.14 -28.35
CA SER A 121 -16.41 -5.03 -28.89
C SER A 121 -17.36 -4.49 -27.83
N LYS A 122 -17.43 -3.16 -27.72
CA LYS A 122 -18.35 -2.46 -26.81
C LYS A 122 -19.80 -2.89 -27.05
N ASP A 123 -20.15 -3.14 -28.32
CA ASP A 123 -21.50 -3.55 -28.72
C ASP A 123 -21.89 -4.95 -28.20
N ASP A 124 -20.91 -5.80 -27.89
CA ASP A 124 -21.15 -7.13 -27.31
C ASP A 124 -21.31 -7.07 -25.78
N VAL A 125 -20.65 -6.08 -25.16
CA VAL A 125 -20.59 -5.95 -23.70
C VAL A 125 -21.78 -5.15 -23.17
N ILE A 126 -22.05 -3.97 -23.73
CA ILE A 126 -23.05 -3.01 -23.20
C ILE A 126 -24.49 -3.57 -23.10
N PRO A 127 -24.98 -4.44 -24.01
CA PRO A 127 -26.31 -5.02 -23.89
C PRO A 127 -26.45 -5.95 -22.66
N ASN A 128 -25.36 -6.59 -22.25
CA ASN A 128 -25.35 -7.64 -21.23
C ASN A 128 -24.99 -7.14 -19.82
N VAL A 129 -24.74 -5.83 -19.66
CA VAL A 129 -24.41 -5.25 -18.36
C VAL A 129 -25.65 -4.64 -17.67
N PRO A 130 -25.71 -4.66 -16.33
CA PRO A 130 -26.74 -3.95 -15.57
C PRO A 130 -26.77 -2.46 -15.89
N VAL A 131 -27.95 -1.85 -15.76
CA VAL A 131 -28.20 -0.43 -16.10
C VAL A 131 -27.22 0.51 -15.38
N TYR A 132 -26.90 0.25 -14.11
CA TYR A 132 -25.96 1.08 -13.35
C TYR A 132 -24.53 1.01 -13.88
N ALA A 133 -24.08 -0.16 -14.34
CA ALA A 133 -22.74 -0.32 -14.91
C ALA A 133 -22.65 0.30 -16.31
N ARG A 134 -23.75 0.23 -17.08
CA ARG A 134 -23.86 0.88 -18.39
C ARG A 134 -23.56 2.37 -18.33
N GLN A 135 -24.06 3.06 -17.29
CA GLN A 135 -23.83 4.49 -17.07
C GLN A 135 -22.35 4.86 -16.94
N VAL A 136 -21.48 3.94 -16.53
CA VAL A 136 -20.02 4.16 -16.46
C VAL A 136 -19.33 3.65 -17.72
N LEU A 137 -19.68 2.43 -18.16
CA LEU A 137 -19.05 1.73 -19.27
C LEU A 137 -19.29 2.40 -20.63
N GLU A 138 -20.35 3.20 -20.78
CA GLU A 138 -20.58 4.03 -21.96
C GLU A 138 -19.47 5.07 -22.18
N PHE A 139 -18.78 5.51 -21.13
CA PHE A 139 -17.69 6.49 -21.21
C PHE A 139 -16.31 5.87 -21.44
N VAL A 140 -16.21 4.53 -21.38
CA VAL A 140 -14.97 3.80 -21.65
C VAL A 140 -14.76 3.69 -23.17
N ASP A 141 -13.75 4.37 -23.69
CA ASP A 141 -13.42 4.46 -25.11
C ASP A 141 -11.96 4.10 -25.44
N GLY A 142 -11.17 3.71 -24.43
CA GLY A 142 -9.74 3.43 -24.59
C GLY A 142 -8.87 4.65 -24.87
N LYS A 143 -9.40 5.87 -24.67
CA LYS A 143 -8.68 7.14 -24.80
C LYS A 143 -8.72 7.97 -23.52
N ARG A 144 -9.84 7.94 -22.81
CA ARG A 144 -10.06 8.70 -21.58
C ARG A 144 -9.49 8.01 -20.36
N THR A 145 -8.95 8.79 -19.44
CA THR A 145 -8.55 8.30 -18.14
C THR A 145 -9.78 8.05 -17.26
N ILE A 146 -9.62 7.26 -16.20
CA ILE A 146 -10.68 7.05 -15.20
C ILE A 146 -11.10 8.39 -14.56
N ARG A 147 -10.18 9.34 -14.37
CA ARG A 147 -10.48 10.71 -13.92
C ARG A 147 -11.44 11.42 -14.86
N ASP A 148 -11.16 11.38 -16.16
CA ASP A 148 -12.01 12.03 -17.16
C ASP A 148 -13.41 11.39 -17.20
N ILE A 149 -13.50 10.08 -16.95
CA ILE A 149 -14.78 9.37 -16.85
C ILE A 149 -15.56 9.83 -15.60
N ILE A 150 -14.89 10.00 -14.45
CA ILE A 150 -15.52 10.53 -13.24
C ILE A 150 -16.07 11.94 -13.49
N GLU A 151 -15.28 12.81 -14.14
CA GLU A 151 -15.67 14.19 -14.43
C GLU A 151 -16.86 14.26 -15.41
N VAL A 152 -16.87 13.45 -16.48
CA VAL A 152 -17.93 13.51 -17.51
C VAL A 152 -19.21 12.77 -17.09
N SER A 153 -19.10 11.68 -16.33
CA SER A 153 -20.27 10.88 -15.93
C SER A 153 -21.15 11.56 -14.88
N HIS A 154 -20.62 12.54 -14.14
CA HIS A 154 -21.28 13.18 -12.99
C HIS A 154 -21.72 12.17 -11.91
N LEU A 155 -21.17 10.96 -11.91
CA LEU A 155 -21.44 9.92 -10.92
C LEU A 155 -20.50 10.05 -9.72
N PRO A 156 -20.90 9.56 -8.53
CA PRO A 156 -19.99 9.49 -7.40
C PRO A 156 -18.75 8.67 -7.75
N ARG A 157 -17.58 9.16 -7.32
CA ARG A 157 -16.27 8.55 -7.59
C ARG A 157 -16.27 7.06 -7.24
N GLU A 158 -16.86 6.72 -6.10
CA GLU A 158 -16.90 5.35 -5.57
C GLU A 158 -17.62 4.41 -6.53
N VAL A 159 -18.71 4.88 -7.17
CA VAL A 159 -19.50 4.10 -8.13
C VAL A 159 -18.71 3.85 -9.42
N VAL A 160 -18.03 4.88 -9.93
CA VAL A 160 -17.21 4.76 -11.14
C VAL A 160 -16.07 3.77 -10.93
N LEU A 161 -15.36 3.90 -9.79
CA LEU A 161 -14.26 3.01 -9.46
C LEU A 161 -14.73 1.57 -9.23
N ASP A 162 -15.85 1.36 -8.52
CA ASP A 162 -16.41 0.04 -8.28
C ASP A 162 -16.76 -0.70 -9.58
N VAL A 163 -17.44 0.00 -10.51
CA VAL A 163 -17.75 -0.57 -11.83
C VAL A 163 -16.47 -0.90 -12.59
N ILE A 164 -15.53 0.05 -12.73
CA ILE A 164 -14.33 -0.20 -13.53
C ILE A 164 -13.48 -1.33 -12.94
N LEU A 165 -13.34 -1.41 -11.61
CA LEU A 165 -12.63 -2.50 -10.94
C LEU A 165 -13.35 -3.84 -11.06
N SER A 166 -14.69 -3.87 -10.96
CA SER A 166 -15.48 -5.09 -11.12
C SER A 166 -15.31 -5.66 -12.53
N TYR A 167 -15.42 -4.82 -13.56
CA TYR A 167 -15.28 -5.25 -14.95
C TYR A 167 -13.83 -5.55 -15.35
N ARG A 168 -12.85 -4.97 -14.66
CA ARG A 168 -11.45 -5.42 -14.75
C ARG A 168 -11.27 -6.82 -14.17
N ARG A 169 -11.83 -7.10 -12.99
CA ARG A 169 -11.74 -8.43 -12.34
C ARG A 169 -12.39 -9.53 -13.18
N SER A 170 -13.44 -9.20 -13.94
CA SER A 170 -14.08 -10.10 -14.90
C SER A 170 -13.39 -10.17 -16.27
N SER A 171 -12.20 -9.56 -16.43
CA SER A 171 -11.44 -9.51 -17.68
C SER A 171 -12.21 -8.91 -18.87
N VAL A 172 -13.17 -8.03 -18.59
CA VAL A 172 -13.90 -7.27 -19.63
C VAL A 172 -13.15 -5.99 -19.97
N LEU A 173 -12.50 -5.39 -18.97
CA LEU A 173 -11.67 -4.20 -19.11
C LEU A 173 -10.20 -4.48 -18.81
N HIS A 174 -9.34 -3.85 -19.59
CA HIS A 174 -7.89 -3.77 -19.35
C HIS A 174 -7.44 -2.31 -19.34
N TYR A 175 -6.20 -2.07 -18.91
CA TYR A 175 -5.59 -0.74 -18.92
C TYR A 175 -4.48 -0.69 -19.94
N ARG A 176 -4.35 0.44 -20.64
CA ARG A 176 -3.17 0.69 -21.47
C ARG A 176 -1.96 0.99 -20.57
N ASP A 177 -0.84 0.36 -20.91
CA ASP A 177 0.48 0.64 -20.33
C ASP A 177 0.99 2.05 -20.67
#